data_AF-A0AAD5N9N2-F1
#
_entry.id   AF-A0AAD5N9N2-F1
#
_cell.length_a   1.000
_cell.length_b   1.000
_cell.length_c   1.000
_cell.angle_alpha   90.00
_cell.angle_beta   90.00
_cell.angle_gamma   90.00
#
_symmetry.space_group_name_H-M   'P 1'
#
loop_
_entity.id
_entity.type
_entity.pdbx_description
1 polymer ?
#
loop_
_entity_poly.entity_id
_entity_poly.type
_entity_poly.pdbx_seq_one_letter_code
_entity_poly.pdbx_strand_id
1 'polypeptide(L)'
;MASLLAQLARGMIFAHKDYNELSRKRSKRRSAKRHGSHLLPNEKFMFARLPPDPPSDCQVISTSAYSVRIAWTPAFSTESDLTYNIRYRLKHNEDGKVRELRGIKGNTVEIMSVDSCSLYEFRITAVSKYGESKPIFLVQYTEPQLSPQHILATKLNANTIELTWEPPFKRTHEVKNYIVYFTENPNASLSEWEKIPVNGRRIVFPDLRFDWFYMFSATAVFKDGQRSPLSRALFIKTDKLEFHKHCVGQSRTIEVMDSICDRPEDNEKTALLKRDYASFAL
;
A
#
# COMPACT_ATOMS: atom_id res chain seq x y z
N MET A 1 34.69 -0.25 -14.12
CA MET A 1 33.77 -0.05 -15.26
C MET A 1 32.37 0.24 -14.72
N ALA A 2 32.24 1.34 -13.99
CA ALA A 2 30.96 1.84 -13.48
C ALA A 2 30.36 2.75 -14.55
N SER A 3 29.60 2.18 -15.48
CA SER A 3 28.91 2.96 -16.52
C SER A 3 27.75 2.18 -17.12
N LEU A 4 26.71 1.94 -16.30
CA LEU A 4 25.37 1.66 -16.83
C LEU A 4 24.22 1.98 -15.84
N LEU A 5 24.50 2.71 -14.76
CA LEU A 5 23.49 3.26 -13.85
C LEU A 5 23.32 4.79 -13.99
N ALA A 6 24.07 5.44 -14.89
CA ALA A 6 24.05 6.89 -15.06
C ALA A 6 23.17 7.39 -16.22
N GLN A 7 22.48 6.52 -16.97
CA GLN A 7 21.70 6.94 -18.15
C GLN A 7 20.17 6.85 -18.03
N LEU A 8 19.60 6.44 -16.87
CA LEU A 8 18.14 6.47 -16.65
C LEU A 8 17.66 7.62 -15.75
N ALA A 9 18.54 8.55 -15.37
CA ALA A 9 18.17 9.77 -14.67
C ALA A 9 18.29 11.00 -15.59
N ARG A 10 17.50 11.03 -16.66
CA ARG A 10 17.17 12.27 -17.38
C ARG A 10 15.68 12.48 -17.29
N GLY A 11 15.27 13.31 -16.33
CA GLY A 11 13.91 13.82 -16.34
C GLY A 11 13.31 14.23 -15.00
N MET A 12 14.06 14.55 -13.95
CA MET A 12 13.51 15.37 -12.85
C MET A 12 14.55 16.32 -12.28
N ILE A 13 14.15 17.59 -12.29
CA ILE A 13 14.88 18.80 -11.94
C ILE A 13 14.68 19.06 -10.45
N PHE A 14 15.75 19.17 -9.68
CA PHE A 14 15.77 20.00 -8.47
C PHE A 14 17.11 20.76 -8.43
N ALA A 15 17.12 21.93 -9.07
CA ALA A 15 18.17 22.91 -8.85
C ALA A 15 17.91 23.56 -7.49
N HIS A 16 18.68 23.12 -6.49
CA HIS A 16 18.92 23.90 -5.29
C HIS A 16 19.72 25.13 -5.72
N LYS A 17 19.14 26.33 -5.60
CA LYS A 17 19.86 27.58 -5.80
C LYS A 17 19.79 28.41 -4.53
N ASP A 18 20.96 28.44 -3.90
CA ASP A 18 21.53 29.33 -2.91
C ASP A 18 20.67 30.48 -2.38
N TYR A 19 20.52 30.42 -1.06
CA TYR A 19 20.26 31.55 -0.17
C TYR A 19 21.43 32.56 -0.25
N ASN A 20 21.11 33.84 -0.08
CA ASN A 20 22.00 35.01 -0.03
C ASN A 20 22.54 35.54 -1.36
N GLU A 21 21.75 36.43 -2.00
CA GLU A 21 22.26 37.72 -2.46
C GLU A 21 21.10 38.67 -2.80
N LEU A 22 20.59 39.41 -1.81
CA LEU A 22 19.80 40.61 -2.05
C LEU A 22 20.38 41.77 -1.23
N SER A 23 21.57 42.21 -1.65
CA SER A 23 22.04 43.54 -1.31
C SER A 23 21.59 44.54 -2.38
N ARG A 24 20.73 45.46 -1.95
CA ARG A 24 20.58 46.85 -2.43
C ARG A 24 20.33 47.06 -3.93
N LYS A 25 19.06 47.17 -4.30
CA LYS A 25 18.61 48.26 -5.19
C LYS A 25 17.35 48.95 -4.65
N ARG A 26 17.53 50.22 -4.26
CA ARG A 26 16.48 51.18 -3.91
C ARG A 26 15.73 51.63 -5.17
N SER A 27 14.47 52.04 -4.96
CA SER A 27 13.63 52.92 -5.82
C SER A 27 12.98 52.20 -7.01
N LYS A 28 11.65 52.21 -7.22
CA LYS A 28 10.64 53.27 -7.00
C LYS A 28 9.31 52.67 -6.53
N ARG A 29 8.73 53.21 -5.46
CA ARG A 29 7.32 52.96 -5.09
C ARG A 29 6.43 53.63 -6.14
N ARG A 30 5.77 52.84 -6.99
CA ARG A 30 4.51 53.28 -7.60
C ARG A 30 3.40 52.93 -6.61
N SER A 31 2.76 53.98 -6.07
CA SER A 31 1.60 53.88 -5.21
C SER A 31 0.45 53.24 -6.01
N ALA A 32 0.29 51.92 -5.91
CA ALA A 32 -0.95 51.27 -6.25
C ALA A 32 -1.90 51.51 -5.09
N LYS A 33 -2.98 52.26 -5.36
CA LYS A 33 -4.09 52.52 -4.45
C LYS A 33 -4.43 51.25 -3.69
N ARG A 34 -4.16 51.25 -2.38
CA ARG A 34 -4.71 50.27 -1.45
C ARG A 34 -6.23 50.32 -1.62
N HIS A 35 -6.82 49.34 -2.29
CA HIS A 35 -8.23 49.07 -2.10
C HIS A 35 -8.39 48.70 -0.64
N GLY A 36 -9.13 49.53 0.09
CA GLY A 36 -9.47 49.26 1.47
C GLY A 36 -10.10 47.88 1.57
N SER A 37 -9.81 47.19 2.66
CA SER A 37 -10.61 46.05 3.09
C SER A 37 -12.08 46.43 3.01
N HIS A 38 -12.84 45.80 2.11
CA HIS A 38 -14.28 45.97 2.00
C HIS A 38 -14.93 45.37 3.25
N LEU A 39 -15.00 46.18 4.31
CA LEU A 39 -15.90 45.98 5.44
C LEU A 39 -17.24 46.64 5.08
N LEU A 40 -18.33 45.88 5.19
CA LEU A 40 -19.68 46.45 5.16
C LEU A 40 -20.02 47.01 6.56
N PRO A 41 -20.94 47.99 6.66
CA PRO A 41 -21.27 48.68 7.93
C PRO A 41 -21.89 47.84 9.05
N ASN A 42 -22.01 46.51 8.93
CA ASN A 42 -22.81 45.66 9.84
C ASN A 42 -22.05 44.43 10.40
N GLU A 43 -20.72 44.47 10.55
CA GLU A 43 -19.93 43.38 11.19
C GLU A 43 -20.16 41.98 10.58
N LYS A 44 -20.66 41.90 9.35
CA LYS A 44 -20.89 40.63 8.67
C LYS A 44 -19.65 40.31 7.84
N PHE A 45 -18.78 39.44 8.37
CA PHE A 45 -17.68 38.88 7.60
C PHE A 45 -18.24 38.25 6.33
N MET A 46 -17.78 38.69 5.15
CA MET A 46 -18.00 37.94 3.92
C MET A 46 -17.11 36.69 4.00
N PHE A 47 -17.64 35.59 4.54
CA PHE A 47 -17.11 34.29 4.16
C PHE A 47 -17.27 34.21 2.65
N ALA A 48 -16.16 34.16 1.93
CA ALA A 48 -16.20 34.01 0.49
C ALA A 48 -17.10 32.81 0.16
N ARG A 49 -18.04 33.00 -0.77
CA ARG A 49 -18.93 31.96 -1.29
C ARG A 49 -18.10 30.99 -2.13
N LEU A 50 -17.34 30.13 -1.47
CA LEU A 50 -16.37 29.25 -2.10
C LEU A 50 -17.00 27.88 -2.36
N PRO A 51 -16.60 27.21 -3.45
CA PRO A 51 -16.83 25.79 -3.62
C PRO A 51 -16.30 25.00 -2.40
N PRO A 52 -16.83 23.80 -2.14
CA PRO A 52 -16.35 22.98 -1.04
C PRO A 52 -14.89 22.56 -1.29
N ASP A 53 -14.21 22.18 -0.21
CA ASP A 53 -12.90 21.55 -0.33
C ASP A 53 -13.03 20.21 -1.11
N PRO A 54 -11.94 19.70 -1.71
CA PRO A 54 -11.95 18.34 -2.21
C PRO A 54 -12.22 17.35 -1.05
N PRO A 55 -12.88 16.21 -1.30
CA PRO A 55 -12.94 15.13 -0.31
C PRO A 55 -11.53 14.72 0.12
N SER A 56 -11.35 14.14 1.30
CA SER A 56 -10.05 13.63 1.76
C SER A 56 -10.06 12.12 1.83
N ASP A 57 -8.89 11.49 2.01
CA ASP A 57 -8.72 10.04 2.22
C ASP A 57 -9.51 9.15 1.25
N CYS A 58 -9.57 9.55 -0.02
CA CYS A 58 -10.27 8.79 -1.05
C CYS A 58 -9.51 7.48 -1.31
N GLN A 59 -10.19 6.35 -1.17
CA GLN A 59 -9.60 5.03 -1.31
C GLN A 59 -10.59 4.03 -1.90
N VAL A 60 -10.05 3.06 -2.63
CA VAL A 60 -10.82 1.90 -3.11
C VAL A 60 -10.88 0.87 -1.99
N ILE A 61 -12.09 0.53 -1.54
CA ILE A 61 -12.33 -0.42 -0.45
C ILE A 61 -12.34 -1.85 -0.99
N SER A 62 -13.05 -2.07 -2.09
CA SER A 62 -13.19 -3.39 -2.71
C SER A 62 -13.33 -3.26 -4.22
N THR A 63 -12.94 -4.30 -4.93
CA THR A 63 -13.01 -4.35 -6.39
C THR A 63 -13.30 -5.76 -6.81
N SER A 64 -14.35 -5.93 -7.62
CA SER A 64 -14.70 -7.17 -8.25
C SER A 64 -14.49 -7.06 -9.77
N ALA A 65 -14.92 -8.08 -10.51
CA ALA A 65 -14.94 -8.05 -11.96
C ALA A 65 -15.88 -7.00 -12.57
N TYR A 66 -16.95 -6.61 -11.86
CA TYR A 66 -17.99 -5.71 -12.38
C TYR A 66 -18.42 -4.59 -11.44
N SER A 67 -17.77 -4.48 -10.28
CA SER A 67 -18.02 -3.42 -9.31
C SER A 67 -16.75 -2.89 -8.67
N VAL A 68 -16.75 -1.60 -8.32
CA VAL A 68 -15.71 -0.96 -7.54
C VAL A 68 -16.36 -0.17 -6.42
N ARG A 69 -15.94 -0.41 -5.17
CA ARG A 69 -16.41 0.34 -4.01
C ARG A 69 -15.36 1.34 -3.57
N ILE A 70 -15.77 2.59 -3.44
CA ILE A 70 -14.88 3.71 -3.07
C ILE A 70 -15.42 4.36 -1.80
N ALA A 71 -14.53 4.70 -0.87
CA ALA A 71 -14.79 5.52 0.30
C ALA A 71 -13.96 6.79 0.26
N TRP A 72 -14.46 7.82 0.93
CA TRP A 72 -13.74 9.05 1.20
C TRP A 72 -14.12 9.62 2.56
N THR A 73 -13.29 10.52 3.09
CA THR A 73 -13.65 11.38 4.21
C THR A 73 -14.45 12.57 3.67
N PRO A 74 -15.60 12.92 4.28
CA PRO A 74 -16.40 14.04 3.82
C PRO A 74 -15.59 15.34 3.69
N ALA A 75 -15.83 16.10 2.62
CA ALA A 75 -15.14 17.37 2.44
C ALA A 75 -15.60 18.41 3.45
N PHE A 76 -14.69 19.30 3.84
CA PHE A 76 -15.06 20.46 4.62
C PHE A 76 -15.86 21.46 3.77
N SER A 77 -16.95 21.96 4.34
CA SER A 77 -17.83 22.94 3.73
C SER A 77 -18.49 23.75 4.84
N THR A 78 -18.75 25.03 4.59
CA THR A 78 -19.55 25.87 5.50
C THR A 78 -21.04 25.53 5.48
N GLU A 79 -21.46 24.59 4.62
CA GLU A 79 -22.84 24.17 4.37
C GLU A 79 -23.03 22.68 4.70
N SER A 80 -24.23 22.30 5.14
CA SER A 80 -24.58 20.92 5.49
C SER A 80 -24.94 20.03 4.29
N ASP A 81 -25.43 20.61 3.19
CA ASP A 81 -25.96 19.86 2.04
C ASP A 81 -24.88 19.60 0.97
N LEU A 82 -23.88 18.80 1.34
CA LEU A 82 -22.81 18.39 0.46
C LEU A 82 -23.18 17.10 -0.29
N THR A 83 -22.97 17.08 -1.60
CA THR A 83 -23.13 15.88 -2.44
C THR A 83 -21.85 15.60 -3.22
N TYR A 84 -21.72 14.41 -3.78
CA TYR A 84 -20.54 14.02 -4.54
C TYR A 84 -20.90 13.58 -5.96
N ASN A 85 -20.05 13.95 -6.90
CA ASN A 85 -20.09 13.48 -8.29
C ASN A 85 -18.84 12.62 -8.55
N ILE A 86 -19.03 11.51 -9.25
CA ILE A 86 -17.96 10.61 -9.65
C ILE A 86 -18.04 10.37 -11.15
N ARG A 87 -17.02 10.84 -11.87
CA ARG A 87 -16.83 10.55 -13.30
C ARG A 87 -15.80 9.45 -13.46
N TYR A 88 -16.03 8.49 -14.33
CA TYR A 88 -15.09 7.38 -14.53
C TYR A 88 -15.03 6.93 -15.98
N ARG A 89 -13.83 6.49 -16.39
CA ARG A 89 -13.54 6.01 -17.73
C ARG A 89 -12.41 4.99 -17.72
N LEU A 90 -12.26 4.27 -18.83
CA LEU A 90 -11.08 3.44 -19.07
C LEU A 90 -9.84 4.33 -19.24
N LYS A 91 -8.80 4.10 -18.45
CA LYS A 91 -7.62 4.98 -18.43
C LYS A 91 -6.85 4.99 -19.75
N HIS A 92 -6.83 3.86 -20.46
CA HIS A 92 -6.13 3.73 -21.75
C HIS A 92 -6.96 4.24 -22.95
N ASN A 93 -8.21 4.64 -22.73
CA ASN A 93 -9.10 5.10 -23.78
C ASN A 93 -9.51 6.55 -23.49
N GLU A 94 -8.63 7.49 -23.85
CA GLU A 94 -8.84 8.92 -23.55
C GLU A 94 -10.09 9.50 -24.23
N ASP A 95 -10.39 9.04 -25.44
CA ASP A 95 -11.59 9.37 -26.23
C ASP A 95 -12.82 8.52 -25.83
N GLY A 96 -12.66 7.65 -24.82
CA GLY A 96 -13.71 6.76 -24.35
C GLY A 96 -14.86 7.51 -23.68
N LYS A 97 -16.05 6.90 -23.73
CA LYS A 97 -17.24 7.43 -23.07
C LYS A 97 -17.01 7.59 -21.56
N VAL A 98 -17.03 8.83 -21.09
CA VAL A 98 -17.02 9.14 -19.65
C VAL A 98 -18.39 8.81 -19.07
N ARG A 99 -18.41 7.94 -18.06
CA ARG A 99 -19.60 7.64 -17.28
C ARG A 99 -19.60 8.49 -16.01
N GLU A 100 -20.79 8.77 -15.48
CA GLU A 100 -20.93 9.66 -14.34
C GLU A 100 -22.05 9.22 -13.40
N LEU A 101 -21.76 9.33 -12.11
CA LEU A 101 -22.73 9.25 -11.02
C LEU A 101 -22.77 10.63 -10.35
N ARG A 102 -23.97 11.18 -10.13
CA ARG A 102 -24.14 12.51 -9.53
C ARG A 102 -24.99 12.46 -8.27
N GLY A 103 -24.82 13.44 -7.40
CA GLY A 103 -25.70 13.65 -6.24
C GLY A 103 -25.57 12.56 -5.17
N ILE A 104 -24.42 11.90 -5.10
CA ILE A 104 -24.18 10.84 -4.11
C ILE A 104 -24.17 11.50 -2.72
N LYS A 105 -25.01 10.98 -1.83
CA LYS A 105 -25.04 11.35 -0.41
C LYS A 105 -24.24 10.32 0.39
N GLY A 106 -23.63 10.76 1.49
CA GLY A 106 -22.74 9.94 2.30
C GLY A 106 -21.29 9.97 1.80
N ASN A 107 -20.51 9.00 2.24
CA ASN A 107 -19.06 8.98 2.09
C ASN A 107 -18.53 7.70 1.42
N THR A 108 -19.43 6.88 0.89
CA THR A 108 -19.12 5.63 0.18
C THR A 108 -20.02 5.44 -1.01
N VAL A 109 -19.50 4.88 -2.09
CA VAL A 109 -20.30 4.46 -3.25
C VAL A 109 -19.86 3.09 -3.74
N GLU A 110 -20.80 2.34 -4.32
CA GLU A 110 -20.49 1.17 -5.14
C GLU A 110 -20.85 1.45 -6.60
N ILE A 111 -19.83 1.40 -7.46
CA ILE A 111 -19.94 1.67 -8.89
C ILE A 111 -20.11 0.33 -9.58
N MET A 112 -21.26 0.11 -10.21
CA MET A 112 -21.60 -1.14 -10.91
C MET A 112 -21.36 -1.03 -12.42
N SER A 113 -21.40 -2.18 -13.10
CA SER A 113 -21.33 -2.30 -14.56
C SER A 113 -20.02 -1.77 -15.16
N VAL A 114 -18.91 -1.89 -14.43
CA VAL A 114 -17.57 -1.68 -14.97
C VAL A 114 -17.10 -2.91 -15.74
N ASP A 115 -16.20 -2.72 -16.69
CA ASP A 115 -15.63 -3.84 -17.46
C ASP A 115 -14.59 -4.58 -16.62
N SER A 116 -14.58 -5.91 -16.71
CA SER A 116 -13.60 -6.75 -16.01
C SER A 116 -12.20 -6.64 -16.60
N CYS A 117 -11.16 -6.96 -15.82
CA CYS A 117 -9.77 -6.96 -16.27
C CYS A 117 -9.35 -5.65 -16.96
N SER A 118 -9.85 -4.52 -16.47
CA SER A 118 -9.73 -3.22 -17.12
C SER A 118 -9.28 -2.15 -16.13
N LEU A 119 -8.46 -1.22 -16.60
CA LEU A 119 -7.96 -0.10 -15.79
C LEU A 119 -8.89 1.10 -15.88
N TYR A 120 -9.45 1.50 -14.75
CA TYR A 120 -10.32 2.66 -14.64
C TYR A 120 -9.63 3.82 -13.94
N GLU A 121 -9.95 5.03 -14.39
CA GLU A 121 -9.69 6.29 -13.69
C GLU A 121 -11.02 6.83 -13.15
N PHE A 122 -11.06 7.12 -11.86
CA PHE A 122 -12.20 7.70 -11.15
C PHE A 122 -11.87 9.12 -10.72
N ARG A 123 -12.72 10.07 -11.08
CA ARG A 123 -12.63 11.49 -10.75
C ARG A 123 -13.76 11.84 -9.78
N ILE A 124 -13.41 12.16 -8.55
CA ILE A 124 -14.33 12.44 -7.45
C ILE A 124 -14.35 13.95 -7.18
N THR A 125 -15.52 14.57 -7.11
CA THR A 125 -15.70 15.98 -6.72
C THR A 125 -16.80 16.12 -5.67
N ALA A 126 -16.60 17.02 -4.72
CA ALA A 126 -17.62 17.49 -3.80
C ALA A 126 -18.41 18.63 -4.46
N VAL A 127 -19.71 18.72 -4.18
CA VAL A 127 -20.64 19.63 -4.84
C VAL A 127 -21.48 20.33 -3.79
N SER A 128 -21.43 21.66 -3.78
CA SER A 128 -22.32 22.52 -3.00
C SER A 128 -23.02 23.52 -3.92
N LYS A 129 -23.95 24.32 -3.38
CA LYS A 129 -24.60 25.42 -4.10
C LYS A 129 -23.64 26.49 -4.65
N TYR A 130 -22.40 26.52 -4.17
CA TYR A 130 -21.37 27.47 -4.59
C TYR A 130 -20.42 26.91 -5.66
N GLY A 131 -20.53 25.61 -6.00
CA GLY A 131 -19.79 24.99 -7.10
C GLY A 131 -19.27 23.59 -6.79
N GLU A 132 -18.46 23.06 -7.71
CA GLU A 132 -17.73 21.80 -7.54
C GLU A 132 -16.33 22.06 -6.96
N SER A 133 -15.86 21.17 -6.08
CA SER A 133 -14.50 21.18 -5.56
C SER A 133 -13.46 20.89 -6.65
N LYS A 134 -12.18 21.07 -6.30
CA LYS A 134 -11.11 20.43 -7.07
C LYS A 134 -11.31 18.91 -7.10
N PRO A 135 -10.97 18.24 -8.21
CA PRO A 135 -11.15 16.80 -8.31
C PRO A 135 -10.03 16.03 -7.62
N ILE A 136 -10.39 14.85 -7.12
CA ILE A 136 -9.45 13.79 -6.75
C ILE A 136 -9.54 12.65 -7.75
N PHE A 137 -8.38 12.10 -8.10
CA PHE A 137 -8.27 11.00 -9.05
C PHE A 137 -7.83 9.71 -8.34
N LEU A 138 -8.54 8.63 -8.59
CA LEU A 138 -8.16 7.26 -8.21
C LEU A 138 -8.01 6.41 -9.46
N VAL A 139 -7.10 5.44 -9.42
CA VAL A 139 -6.88 4.50 -10.52
C VAL A 139 -6.94 3.09 -9.97
N GLN A 140 -7.72 2.22 -10.61
CA GLN A 140 -7.92 0.85 -10.14
C GLN A 140 -8.14 -0.12 -11.30
N TYR A 141 -7.50 -1.28 -11.22
CA TYR A 141 -7.79 -2.43 -12.07
C TYR A 141 -8.97 -3.22 -11.52
N THR A 142 -9.95 -3.51 -12.38
CA THR A 142 -11.02 -4.48 -12.08
C THR A 142 -10.50 -5.91 -12.20
N GLU A 143 -11.10 -6.81 -11.44
CA GLU A 143 -10.64 -8.20 -11.39
C GLU A 143 -11.08 -8.99 -12.64
N PRO A 144 -10.33 -10.00 -13.09
CA PRO A 144 -10.82 -10.91 -14.12
C PRO A 144 -12.06 -11.69 -13.65
N GLN A 145 -12.97 -12.02 -14.56
CA GLN A 145 -14.24 -12.70 -14.22
C GLN A 145 -14.05 -14.13 -13.70
N LEU A 146 -12.98 -14.78 -14.15
CA LEU A 146 -12.68 -16.20 -13.88
C LEU A 146 -11.64 -16.39 -12.77
N SER A 147 -10.92 -15.34 -12.37
CA SER A 147 -9.93 -15.43 -11.29
C SER A 147 -10.61 -15.40 -9.92
N PRO A 148 -9.95 -15.95 -8.87
CA PRO A 148 -10.38 -15.73 -7.50
C PRO A 148 -10.57 -14.23 -7.23
N GLN A 149 -11.68 -13.88 -6.58
CA GLN A 149 -12.02 -12.49 -6.27
C GLN A 149 -11.57 -12.13 -4.87
N HIS A 150 -11.38 -10.83 -4.60
CA HIS A 150 -11.18 -10.30 -3.25
C HIS A 150 -10.11 -11.08 -2.46
N ILE A 151 -8.95 -11.32 -3.09
CA ILE A 151 -7.82 -11.92 -2.38
C ILE A 151 -7.36 -10.94 -1.30
N LEU A 152 -7.27 -11.42 -0.07
CA LEU A 152 -6.88 -10.66 1.12
C LEU A 152 -5.75 -11.40 1.85
N ALA A 153 -4.84 -10.63 2.43
CA ALA A 153 -3.77 -11.14 3.26
C ALA A 153 -3.89 -10.56 4.67
N THR A 154 -4.09 -11.43 5.65
CA THR A 154 -4.20 -11.09 7.07
C THR A 154 -2.95 -11.58 7.78
N LYS A 155 -2.25 -10.69 8.48
CA LYS A 155 -1.14 -11.09 9.35
C LYS A 155 -1.70 -11.69 10.63
N LEU A 156 -1.37 -12.95 10.91
CA LEU A 156 -1.75 -13.62 12.15
C LEU A 156 -0.70 -13.38 13.24
N ASN A 157 0.59 -13.50 12.87
CA ASN A 157 1.75 -13.24 13.71
C ASN A 157 2.81 -12.48 12.90
N ALA A 158 3.93 -12.10 13.53
CA ALA A 158 5.01 -11.38 12.86
C ALA A 158 5.61 -12.10 11.63
N ASN A 159 5.54 -13.44 11.58
CA ASN A 159 5.99 -14.27 10.46
C ASN A 159 4.89 -15.18 9.87
N THR A 160 3.63 -14.98 10.24
CA THR A 160 2.54 -15.87 9.79
C THR A 160 1.50 -15.07 9.06
N ILE A 161 1.24 -15.41 7.81
CA ILE A 161 0.25 -14.74 6.96
C ILE A 161 -0.83 -15.74 6.56
N GLU A 162 -2.08 -15.34 6.72
CA GLU A 162 -3.24 -16.03 6.20
C GLU A 162 -3.71 -15.35 4.92
N LEU A 163 -3.87 -16.14 3.86
CA LEU A 163 -4.55 -15.69 2.65
C LEU A 163 -5.96 -16.23 2.60
N THR A 164 -6.89 -15.37 2.24
CA THR A 164 -8.29 -15.72 1.98
C THR A 164 -8.74 -15.12 0.66
N TRP A 165 -9.63 -15.80 -0.05
CA TRP A 165 -10.23 -15.29 -1.29
C TRP A 165 -11.66 -15.76 -1.48
N GLU A 166 -12.37 -15.07 -2.36
CA GLU A 166 -13.69 -15.45 -2.83
C GLU A 166 -13.59 -16.25 -4.15
N PRO A 167 -14.58 -17.09 -4.44
CA PRO A 167 -14.61 -17.79 -5.71
C PRO A 167 -14.71 -16.82 -6.89
N PRO A 168 -14.32 -17.26 -8.10
CA PRO A 168 -14.54 -16.49 -9.31
C PRO A 168 -15.99 -16.04 -9.48
N PHE A 169 -16.18 -14.86 -10.08
CA PHE A 169 -17.50 -14.32 -10.39
C PHE A 169 -18.24 -15.21 -11.41
N LYS A 170 -17.52 -15.74 -12.41
CA LYS A 170 -18.04 -16.74 -13.36
C LYS A 170 -17.50 -18.12 -13.03
N ARG A 171 -18.31 -19.16 -13.28
CA ARG A 171 -17.96 -20.58 -13.05
C ARG A 171 -17.66 -20.92 -11.59
N THR A 172 -18.31 -20.25 -10.65
CA THR A 172 -18.15 -20.46 -9.20
C THR A 172 -18.30 -21.93 -8.77
N HIS A 173 -19.32 -22.65 -9.29
CA HIS A 173 -19.62 -24.04 -8.93
C HIS A 173 -18.78 -25.09 -9.69
N GLU A 174 -17.93 -24.64 -10.61
CA GLU A 174 -17.06 -25.49 -11.41
C GLU A 174 -15.63 -25.52 -10.88
N VAL A 175 -15.31 -24.76 -9.84
CA VAL A 175 -13.98 -24.77 -9.23
C VAL A 175 -13.73 -26.11 -8.54
N LYS A 176 -12.63 -26.77 -8.90
CA LYS A 176 -12.14 -28.00 -8.26
C LYS A 176 -11.21 -27.67 -7.09
N ASN A 177 -10.21 -26.84 -7.34
CA ASN A 177 -9.24 -26.38 -6.35
C ASN A 177 -8.60 -25.06 -6.82
N TYR A 178 -7.73 -24.49 -6.00
CA TYR A 178 -6.99 -23.27 -6.32
C TYR A 178 -5.49 -23.58 -6.38
N ILE A 179 -4.73 -22.73 -7.07
CA ILE A 179 -3.27 -22.74 -7.01
C ILE A 179 -2.85 -21.35 -6.55
N VAL A 180 -2.19 -21.29 -5.40
CA VAL A 180 -1.60 -20.07 -4.88
C VAL A 180 -0.16 -19.99 -5.33
N TYR A 181 0.20 -18.84 -5.89
CA TYR A 181 1.53 -18.49 -6.33
C TYR A 181 2.11 -17.51 -5.33
N PHE A 182 3.34 -17.73 -4.90
CA PHE A 182 4.04 -16.77 -4.06
C PHE A 182 5.52 -16.67 -4.37
N THR A 183 6.10 -15.51 -4.07
CA THR A 183 7.53 -15.24 -4.25
C THR A 183 8.01 -14.23 -3.22
N GLU A 184 9.28 -14.33 -2.85
CA GLU A 184 10.00 -13.33 -2.06
C GLU A 184 10.75 -12.31 -2.94
N ASN A 185 10.80 -12.54 -4.26
CA ASN A 185 11.46 -11.68 -5.23
C ASN A 185 10.43 -11.03 -6.17
N PRO A 186 10.23 -9.70 -6.12
CA PRO A 186 9.25 -9.02 -6.94
C PRO A 186 9.60 -8.98 -8.44
N ASN A 187 10.87 -9.20 -8.79
CA ASN A 187 11.34 -9.22 -10.17
C ASN A 187 11.35 -10.63 -10.78
N ALA A 188 11.06 -11.67 -9.99
CA ALA A 188 11.01 -13.04 -10.47
C ALA A 188 9.86 -13.23 -11.46
N SER A 189 10.14 -13.97 -12.54
CA SER A 189 9.10 -14.32 -13.52
C SER A 189 8.06 -15.24 -12.86
N LEU A 190 6.80 -15.18 -13.30
CA LEU A 190 5.72 -16.03 -12.74
C LEU A 190 6.05 -17.53 -12.76
N SER A 191 6.87 -17.97 -13.70
CA SER A 191 7.31 -19.36 -13.82
C SER A 191 8.13 -19.84 -12.62
N GLU A 192 8.93 -18.93 -12.03
CA GLU A 192 9.80 -19.15 -10.87
C GLU A 192 9.06 -19.10 -9.54
N TRP A 193 7.83 -18.57 -9.51
CA TRP A 193 7.05 -18.48 -8.28
C TRP A 193 6.72 -19.88 -7.76
N GLU A 194 6.73 -20.01 -6.44
CA GLU A 194 6.32 -21.22 -5.77
C GLU A 194 4.82 -21.43 -5.92
N LYS A 195 4.38 -22.69 -6.10
CA LYS A 195 3.00 -23.05 -6.48
C LYS A 195 2.44 -24.04 -5.47
N ILE A 196 1.39 -23.65 -4.75
CA ILE A 196 0.74 -24.50 -3.76
C ILE A 196 -0.70 -24.79 -4.21
N PRO A 197 -1.08 -26.06 -4.45
CA PRO A 197 -2.47 -26.43 -4.66
C PRO A 197 -3.24 -26.34 -3.34
N VAL A 198 -4.39 -25.68 -3.34
CA VAL A 198 -5.23 -25.46 -2.16
C VAL A 198 -6.65 -25.96 -2.41
N ASN A 199 -7.09 -26.89 -1.57
CA ASN A 199 -8.47 -27.37 -1.56
C ASN A 199 -9.27 -26.50 -0.57
N GLY A 200 -9.82 -25.39 -1.05
CA GLY A 200 -10.56 -24.44 -0.22
C GLY A 200 -10.28 -22.99 -0.60
N ARG A 201 -10.70 -22.07 0.25
CA ARG A 201 -10.65 -20.62 0.01
C ARG A 201 -9.66 -19.87 0.92
N ARG A 202 -8.81 -20.64 1.60
CA ARG A 202 -7.94 -20.18 2.68
C ARG A 202 -6.67 -21.03 2.71
N ILE A 203 -5.54 -20.38 2.96
CA ILE A 203 -4.26 -21.02 3.26
C ILE A 203 -3.49 -20.16 4.27
N VAL A 204 -2.71 -20.81 5.12
CA VAL A 204 -1.80 -20.14 6.06
C VAL A 204 -0.37 -20.44 5.65
N PHE A 205 0.45 -19.40 5.61
CA PHE A 205 1.89 -19.45 5.39
C PHE A 205 2.59 -19.22 6.74
N PRO A 206 2.96 -20.29 7.45
CA PRO A 206 3.78 -20.19 8.66
C PRO A 206 5.25 -19.92 8.31
N ASP A 207 6.02 -19.53 9.33
CA ASP A 207 7.49 -19.47 9.28
C ASP A 207 8.08 -18.63 8.13
N LEU A 208 7.39 -17.56 7.75
CA LEU A 208 7.92 -16.60 6.79
C LEU A 208 9.11 -15.83 7.40
N ARG A 209 9.95 -15.27 6.53
CA ARG A 209 11.06 -14.43 6.99
C ARG A 209 10.51 -13.15 7.61
N PHE A 210 11.06 -12.73 8.74
CA PHE A 210 10.70 -11.46 9.38
C PHE A 210 11.19 -10.27 8.55
N ASP A 211 10.48 -9.15 8.65
CA ASP A 211 10.78 -7.87 7.97
C ASP A 211 10.99 -7.99 6.45
N TRP A 212 10.32 -8.96 5.81
CA TRP A 212 10.51 -9.31 4.41
C TRP A 212 9.25 -9.11 3.57
N PHE A 213 9.43 -8.85 2.28
CA PHE A 213 8.32 -8.63 1.34
C PHE A 213 7.98 -9.92 0.60
N TYR A 214 6.69 -10.23 0.59
CA TYR A 214 6.13 -11.35 -0.16
C TYR A 214 5.07 -10.85 -1.14
N MET A 215 5.04 -11.51 -2.29
CA MET A 215 3.99 -11.34 -3.28
C MET A 215 3.15 -12.61 -3.38
N PHE A 216 1.84 -12.44 -3.41
CA PHE A 216 0.89 -13.54 -3.51
C PHE A 216 -0.10 -13.31 -4.66
N SER A 217 -0.45 -14.37 -5.38
CA SER A 217 -1.52 -14.36 -6.38
C SER A 217 -2.14 -15.76 -6.44
N ALA A 218 -3.37 -15.89 -6.97
CA ALA A 218 -4.06 -17.17 -7.03
C ALA A 218 -4.74 -17.39 -8.39
N THR A 219 -4.83 -18.65 -8.80
CA THR A 219 -5.70 -19.10 -9.90
C THR A 219 -6.71 -20.12 -9.40
N ALA A 220 -7.85 -20.18 -10.06
CA ALA A 220 -8.82 -21.26 -9.91
C ALA A 220 -8.52 -22.34 -10.95
N VAL A 221 -8.60 -23.61 -10.54
CA VAL A 221 -8.59 -24.77 -11.42
C VAL A 221 -10.01 -25.29 -11.49
N PHE A 222 -10.57 -25.35 -12.68
CA PHE A 222 -11.95 -25.80 -12.89
C PHE A 222 -12.00 -27.33 -13.08
N LYS A 223 -13.19 -27.90 -13.00
CA LYS A 223 -13.44 -29.35 -13.12
C LYS A 223 -13.00 -29.94 -14.48
N ASP A 224 -13.00 -29.11 -15.52
CA ASP A 224 -12.49 -29.42 -16.87
C ASP A 224 -10.95 -29.47 -16.95
N GLY A 225 -10.24 -29.10 -15.87
CA GLY A 225 -8.78 -29.01 -15.81
C GLY A 225 -8.22 -27.66 -16.29
N GLN A 226 -9.05 -26.75 -16.80
CA GLN A 226 -8.63 -25.42 -17.22
C GLN A 226 -8.27 -24.56 -16.01
N ARG A 227 -7.25 -23.70 -16.16
CA ARG A 227 -6.88 -22.71 -15.14
C ARG A 227 -7.41 -21.33 -15.50
N SER A 228 -7.85 -20.59 -14.50
CA SER A 228 -8.21 -19.18 -14.66
C SER A 228 -6.98 -18.29 -14.89
N PRO A 229 -7.17 -17.05 -15.34
CA PRO A 229 -6.19 -15.99 -15.14
C PRO A 229 -5.83 -15.82 -13.66
N LEU A 230 -4.67 -15.18 -13.41
CA LEU A 230 -4.25 -14.80 -12.06
C LEU A 230 -5.17 -13.76 -11.46
N SER A 231 -5.39 -13.86 -10.14
CA SER A 231 -5.94 -12.77 -9.35
C SER A 231 -4.96 -11.60 -9.30
N ARG A 232 -5.44 -10.46 -8.82
CA ARG A 232 -4.57 -9.33 -8.44
C ARG A 232 -3.45 -9.82 -7.53
N ALA A 233 -2.23 -9.31 -7.76
CA ALA A 233 -1.09 -9.59 -6.90
C ALA A 233 -1.22 -8.78 -5.59
N LEU A 234 -1.09 -9.47 -4.46
CA LEU A 234 -0.97 -8.86 -3.15
C LEU A 234 0.49 -8.71 -2.78
N PHE A 235 0.82 -7.56 -2.21
CA PHE A 235 2.14 -7.25 -1.68
C PHE A 235 1.99 -7.09 -0.18
N ILE A 236 2.72 -7.88 0.59
CA ILE A 236 2.65 -7.83 2.04
C ILE A 236 4.04 -7.96 2.62
N LYS A 237 4.33 -7.12 3.62
CA LYS A 237 5.58 -7.17 4.38
C LYS A 237 5.32 -7.83 5.72
N THR A 238 6.08 -8.84 6.08
CA THR A 238 6.07 -9.42 7.44
C THR A 238 6.63 -8.43 8.45
N ASP A 239 6.29 -8.63 9.72
CA ASP A 239 6.73 -7.72 10.78
C ASP A 239 8.14 -8.07 11.25
N LYS A 240 8.77 -7.13 11.94
CA LYS A 240 10.06 -7.37 12.58
C LYS A 240 9.87 -8.33 13.77
N LEU A 241 10.89 -9.13 14.03
CA LEU A 241 10.93 -9.92 15.25
C LEU A 241 11.14 -8.99 16.45
N GLU A 242 10.11 -8.79 17.25
CA GLU A 242 10.17 -7.97 18.46
C GLU A 242 10.39 -8.85 19.70
N PHE A 243 11.61 -8.80 20.24
CA PHE A 243 11.88 -9.37 21.56
C PHE A 243 11.37 -8.42 22.63
N HIS A 244 10.24 -8.76 23.24
CA HIS A 244 9.74 -8.04 24.41
C HIS A 244 10.68 -8.32 25.58
N LYS A 245 11.46 -7.29 26.00
CA LYS A 245 12.46 -7.38 27.08
C LYS A 245 11.89 -7.88 28.42
N HIS A 246 10.57 -7.85 28.62
CA HIS A 246 9.90 -8.28 29.85
C HIS A 246 9.52 -9.76 29.87
N CYS A 247 9.72 -10.51 28.78
CA CYS A 247 9.47 -11.94 28.71
C CYS A 247 10.77 -12.77 28.67
N VAL A 248 11.89 -12.20 29.14
CA VAL A 248 13.03 -13.03 29.55
C VAL A 248 12.63 -13.65 30.88
N GLY A 249 11.86 -14.74 30.81
CA GLY A 249 11.70 -15.62 31.95
C GLY A 249 13.11 -15.96 32.46
N GLN A 250 13.29 -15.95 33.78
CA GLN A 250 14.53 -16.31 34.47
C GLN A 250 15.07 -17.63 33.92
N SER A 251 15.87 -17.54 32.87
CA SER A 251 16.60 -18.67 32.33
C SER A 251 17.86 -18.75 33.16
N ARG A 252 18.01 -19.85 33.91
CA ARG A 252 19.25 -20.19 34.66
C ARG A 252 20.51 -20.06 33.81
N THR A 253 20.40 -20.06 32.48
CA THR A 253 21.52 -19.85 31.55
C THR A 253 22.13 -18.45 31.64
N ILE A 254 21.34 -17.41 31.96
CA ILE A 254 21.86 -16.04 32.11
C ILE A 254 22.63 -15.88 33.42
N GLU A 255 22.14 -16.47 34.52
CA GLU A 255 22.83 -16.47 35.82
C GLU A 255 24.18 -17.21 35.75
N VAL A 256 24.28 -18.26 34.93
CA VAL A 256 25.55 -18.97 34.72
C VAL A 256 26.56 -18.10 33.97
N MET A 257 26.15 -17.29 32.98
CA MET A 257 27.08 -16.39 32.28
C MET A 257 27.59 -15.25 33.19
N ASP A 258 26.73 -14.64 34.01
CA ASP A 258 27.18 -13.60 34.96
C ASP A 258 28.08 -14.16 36.07
N SER A 259 27.90 -15.43 36.47
CA SER A 259 28.77 -16.08 37.48
C SER A 259 30.19 -16.41 36.98
N ILE A 260 30.41 -16.42 35.66
CA ILE A 260 31.72 -16.70 35.06
C ILE A 260 32.54 -15.41 34.93
N CYS A 261 31.89 -14.25 34.77
CA CYS A 261 32.57 -12.95 34.67
C CYS A 261 33.11 -12.42 36.00
N ASP A 262 32.60 -12.91 37.13
CA ASP A 262 32.87 -12.35 38.48
C ASP A 262 33.80 -13.22 39.36
N ARG A 263 34.69 -14.01 38.76
CA ARG A 263 35.76 -14.67 39.53
C ARG A 263 37.00 -13.77 39.61
N PRO A 264 37.37 -13.27 40.79
CA PRO A 264 38.66 -12.59 40.97
C PRO A 264 39.80 -13.59 40.78
N GLU A 265 40.90 -13.08 40.24
CA GLU A 265 42.16 -13.78 40.02
C GLU A 265 42.72 -14.37 41.33
N ASP A 266 42.46 -15.65 41.61
CA ASP A 266 43.20 -16.41 42.62
C ASP A 266 44.06 -17.49 41.94
N ASN A 267 45.25 -17.05 41.55
CA ASN A 267 46.56 -17.69 41.77
C ASN A 267 46.58 -19.24 41.91
N GLU A 268 46.35 -19.97 40.82
CA GLU A 268 46.67 -21.40 40.75
C GLU A 268 48.02 -21.62 40.04
N LYS A 269 49.11 -21.66 40.82
CA LYS A 269 50.40 -22.19 40.37
C LYS A 269 50.30 -23.71 40.21
N THR A 270 49.76 -24.16 39.08
CA THR A 270 49.85 -25.56 38.68
C THR A 270 50.87 -25.67 37.54
N ALA A 271 51.97 -26.38 37.80
CA ALA A 271 53.03 -26.56 36.81
C ALA A 271 52.47 -27.30 35.58
N LEU A 272 52.51 -26.64 34.42
CA LEU A 272 52.14 -27.23 33.14
C LEU A 272 53.15 -28.34 32.81
N LEU A 273 52.69 -29.60 32.82
CA LEU A 273 53.41 -30.69 32.20
C LEU A 273 53.56 -30.39 30.70
N LYS A 274 54.81 -30.34 30.23
CA LYS A 274 55.16 -30.22 28.82
C LYS A 274 54.45 -31.35 28.05
N ARG A 275 53.49 -30.99 27.20
CA ARG A 275 52.92 -31.93 26.23
C ARG A 275 53.96 -32.14 25.13
N ASP A 276 54.63 -33.29 25.16
CA ASP A 276 55.34 -33.79 24.00
C ASP A 276 54.32 -34.12 22.91
N TYR A 277 54.50 -33.47 21.76
CA TYR A 277 53.79 -33.78 20.53
C TYR A 277 54.29 -35.12 20.01
N ALA A 278 53.51 -36.18 20.18
CA ALA A 278 53.64 -37.39 19.37
C ALA A 278 52.57 -37.33 18.27
N SER A 279 53.00 -36.89 17.10
CA SER A 279 52.32 -37.14 15.83
C SER A 279 52.22 -38.65 15.60
N PHE A 280 51.02 -39.18 15.42
CA PHE A 280 50.85 -40.47 14.76
C PHE A 280 50.21 -40.24 13.40
N ALA A 281 51.06 -40.41 12.39
CA ALA A 281 50.65 -40.81 11.06
C ALA A 281 50.44 -42.33 11.06
N LEU A 282 49.25 -42.77 10.67
CA LEU A 282 48.94 -43.83 9.70
C LEU A 282 47.42 -44.05 9.66
#